data_AF-A0A1G0IBQ8-F1
#
_entry.id   AF-A0A1G0IBQ8-F1
#
_cell.length_a   1.000
_cell.length_b   1.000
_cell.length_c   1.000
_cell.angle_alpha   90.00
_cell.angle_beta   90.00
_cell.angle_gamma   90.00
#
_symmetry.space_group_name_H-M   'P 1'
#
loop_
_entity.id
_entity.type
_entity.pdbx_description
1 polymer ?
#
loop_
_entity_poly.entity_id
_entity_poly.type
_entity_poly.pdbx_seq_one_letter_code
_entity_poly.pdbx_strand_id
1 'polypeptide(L)'
;MSEEGANRLLQGMLLDNPEEVFKIPGLTYKTTEINDVMDRFDRAKNARLVHRWVIQLLAETKEFRNATVPEGLFARLRSISKTDDELKNIFTKMDTAFETADVLLKQQTLDEKDKVIFEAALRYCEKSVVERMGSFDPADRLMLFWNASKLKKYLNVR
;
A
#
# COMPACT_ATOMS: atom_id res chain seq x y z
N MET A 1 20.86 19.21 -14.07
CA MET A 1 20.40 17.90 -14.58
C MET A 1 19.08 18.11 -15.31
N SER A 2 18.88 17.48 -16.47
CA SER A 2 17.57 17.47 -17.13
C SER A 2 16.60 16.54 -16.39
N GLU A 3 15.30 16.82 -16.47
CA GLU A 3 14.24 15.99 -15.89
C GLU A 3 14.29 14.55 -16.41
N GLU A 4 14.66 14.40 -17.68
CA GLU A 4 14.84 13.09 -18.32
C GLU A 4 16.03 12.30 -17.76
N GLY A 5 17.14 12.97 -17.41
CA GLY A 5 18.28 12.34 -16.77
C GLY A 5 17.96 11.87 -15.34
N ALA A 6 17.20 12.66 -14.59
CA ALA A 6 16.74 12.29 -13.25
C ALA A 6 15.78 11.08 -13.29
N ASN A 7 14.89 11.03 -14.28
CA ASN A 7 13.97 9.90 -14.45
C ASN A 7 14.68 8.60 -14.83
N ARG A 8 15.69 8.66 -15.71
CA ARG A 8 16.48 7.46 -16.05
C ARG A 8 17.27 6.92 -14.85
N LEU A 9 17.87 7.82 -14.07
CA LEU A 9 18.58 7.43 -12.84
C LEU A 9 17.63 6.81 -11.81
N LEU A 10 16.46 7.39 -11.63
CA LEU A 10 15.41 6.87 -10.73
C LEU A 10 14.90 5.50 -11.20
N GLN A 11 14.68 5.32 -12.51
CA GLN A 11 14.30 4.03 -13.08
C GLN A 11 15.36 2.95 -12.82
N GLY A 12 16.64 3.28 -12.98
CA GLY A 12 17.74 2.36 -12.64
C GLY A 12 17.68 1.93 -11.18
N MET A 13 17.53 2.88 -10.25
CA MET A 13 17.39 2.57 -8.82
C MET A 13 16.19 1.66 -8.50
N LEU A 14 15.03 1.93 -9.10
CA LEU A 14 13.83 1.10 -8.91
C LEU A 14 14.02 -0.34 -9.41
N LEU A 15 14.80 -0.53 -10.47
CA LEU A 15 15.06 -1.84 -11.08
C LEU A 15 16.16 -2.62 -10.35
N ASP A 16 17.19 -1.93 -9.88
CA ASP A 16 18.39 -2.56 -9.31
C ASP A 16 18.18 -2.95 -7.84
N ASN A 17 17.36 -2.19 -7.08
CA ASN A 17 17.10 -2.50 -5.68
C ASN A 17 15.69 -2.09 -5.22
N PRO A 18 14.63 -2.77 -5.72
CA PRO A 18 13.26 -2.45 -5.36
C PRO A 18 13.03 -2.58 -3.84
N GLU A 19 13.63 -3.57 -3.19
CA GLU A 19 13.54 -3.74 -1.74
C GLU A 19 14.09 -2.54 -0.96
N GLU A 20 15.20 -1.91 -1.38
CA GLU A 20 15.69 -0.68 -0.73
C GLU A 20 14.77 0.52 -0.90
N VAL A 21 14.03 0.59 -2.01
CA VAL A 21 13.01 1.63 -2.22
C VAL A 21 11.88 1.50 -1.20
N PHE A 22 11.55 0.26 -0.80
CA PHE A 22 10.51 -0.05 0.16
C PHE A 22 11.01 -0.30 1.59
N LYS A 23 12.32 -0.43 1.82
CA LYS A 23 12.95 -0.55 3.15
C LYS A 23 13.13 0.83 3.76
N ILE A 24 12.37 1.13 4.81
CA ILE A 24 12.63 2.25 5.70
C ILE A 24 12.98 1.68 7.07
N PRO A 25 14.28 1.67 7.47
CA PRO A 25 14.69 1.15 8.77
C PRO A 25 14.18 2.04 9.92
N GLY A 26 13.61 1.41 10.95
CA GLY A 26 13.39 2.05 12.26
C GLY A 26 12.09 2.81 12.47
N LEU A 27 11.19 2.91 11.48
CA LEU A 27 9.91 3.61 11.64
C LEU A 27 8.75 2.87 10.96
N THR A 28 7.69 2.68 11.75
CA THR A 28 6.30 2.31 11.41
C THR A 28 5.81 2.90 10.10
N TYR A 29 5.18 2.09 9.24
CA TYR A 29 4.63 2.42 7.91
C TYR A 29 3.70 3.65 7.89
N LYS A 30 4.19 4.87 8.10
CA LYS A 30 3.34 6.06 8.25
C LYS A 30 2.83 6.52 6.88
N THR A 31 1.66 7.16 6.84
CA THR A 31 1.06 7.71 5.60
C THR A 31 2.03 8.61 4.84
N THR A 32 2.93 9.31 5.55
CA THR A 32 3.99 10.15 4.97
C THR A 32 5.00 9.36 4.15
N GLU A 33 5.42 8.19 4.63
CA GLU A 33 6.39 7.33 3.95
C GLU A 33 5.78 6.72 2.67
N ILE A 34 4.48 6.39 2.73
CA ILE A 34 3.75 5.96 1.52
C ILE A 34 3.77 7.08 0.47
N ASN A 35 3.65 8.35 0.85
CA ASN A 35 3.77 9.46 -0.11
C ASN A 35 5.16 9.54 -0.72
N ASP A 36 6.22 9.40 0.08
CA ASP A 36 7.60 9.47 -0.42
C ASP A 36 7.89 8.36 -1.44
N VAL A 37 7.37 7.15 -1.21
CA VAL A 37 7.46 6.03 -2.16
C VAL A 37 6.62 6.33 -3.40
N MET A 38 5.37 6.77 -3.23
CA MET A 38 4.48 7.12 -4.36
C MET A 38 5.11 8.18 -5.26
N ASP A 39 5.73 9.23 -4.71
CA ASP A 39 6.37 10.30 -5.48
C ASP A 39 7.51 9.79 -6.36
N ARG A 40 8.27 8.79 -5.89
CA ARG A 40 9.31 8.13 -6.69
C ARG A 40 8.71 7.37 -7.87
N PHE A 41 7.63 6.63 -7.64
CA PHE A 41 6.94 5.93 -8.73
C PHE A 41 6.20 6.88 -9.66
N ASP A 42 5.64 7.99 -9.17
CA ASP A 42 4.91 8.97 -10.00
C ASP A 42 5.84 9.62 -11.04
N ARG A 43 7.07 9.97 -10.63
CA ARG A 43 8.12 10.45 -11.56
C ARG A 43 8.47 9.43 -12.65
N ALA A 44 8.30 8.15 -12.37
CA ALA A 44 8.57 7.05 -13.31
C ALA A 44 7.29 6.43 -13.94
N LYS A 45 6.09 6.98 -13.71
CA LYS A 45 4.81 6.30 -14.03
C LYS A 45 4.53 6.04 -15.51
N ASN A 46 5.20 6.78 -16.38
CA ASN A 46 5.08 6.61 -17.83
C ASN A 46 6.17 5.70 -18.41
N ALA A 47 7.14 5.29 -17.59
CA ALA A 47 8.21 4.42 -18.04
C ALA A 47 7.73 2.98 -18.25
N ARG A 48 6.90 2.48 -17.32
CA ARG A 48 6.44 1.08 -17.31
C ARG A 48 5.03 0.99 -16.73
N LEU A 49 4.22 0.07 -17.24
CA LEU A 49 2.86 -0.17 -16.75
C LEU A 49 2.85 -0.57 -15.27
N VAL A 50 3.83 -1.36 -14.83
CA VAL A 50 3.94 -1.79 -13.43
C VAL A 50 3.99 -0.63 -12.45
N HIS A 51 4.63 0.50 -12.80
CA HIS A 51 4.71 1.67 -11.91
C HIS A 51 3.33 2.26 -11.63
N ARG A 52 2.40 2.22 -12.60
CA ARG A 52 1.02 2.67 -12.40
C ARG A 52 0.27 1.74 -11.46
N TRP A 53 0.49 0.43 -11.57
CA TRP A 53 -0.10 -0.56 -10.66
C TRP A 53 0.46 -0.41 -9.23
N VAL A 54 1.76 -0.17 -9.09
CA VAL A 54 2.38 0.16 -7.79
C VAL A 54 1.75 1.40 -7.18
N ILE A 55 1.59 2.49 -7.94
CA ILE A 55 0.96 3.72 -7.46
C ILE A 55 -0.47 3.47 -6.98
N GLN A 56 -1.27 2.71 -7.74
CA GLN A 56 -2.63 2.37 -7.35
C GLN A 56 -2.66 1.60 -6.03
N LEU A 57 -1.81 0.57 -5.90
CA LEU A 57 -1.75 -0.25 -4.69
C LEU A 57 -1.33 0.57 -3.46
N LEU A 58 -0.35 1.47 -3.61
CA LEU A 58 0.07 2.39 -2.56
C LEU A 58 -1.03 3.40 -2.21
N ALA A 59 -1.77 3.90 -3.19
CA ALA A 59 -2.87 4.84 -2.97
C ALA A 59 -4.02 4.22 -2.16
N GLU A 60 -4.43 3.00 -2.49
CA GLU A 60 -5.45 2.27 -1.72
C GLU A 60 -4.97 1.98 -0.29
N THR A 61 -3.70 1.58 -0.14
CA THR A 61 -3.08 1.37 1.17
C THR A 61 -3.06 2.65 2.01
N LYS A 62 -2.76 3.79 1.38
CA LYS A 62 -2.79 5.11 2.01
C LYS A 62 -4.19 5.50 2.45
N GLU A 63 -5.21 5.32 1.59
CA GLU A 63 -6.62 5.57 1.92
C GLU A 63 -7.04 4.70 3.11
N PHE A 64 -6.70 3.41 3.09
CA PHE A 64 -6.96 2.47 4.17
C PHE A 64 -6.35 2.94 5.49
N ARG A 65 -5.05 3.26 5.53
CA ARG A 65 -4.37 3.74 6.74
C ARG A 65 -4.95 5.04 7.25
N ASN A 66 -5.36 5.93 6.35
CA ASN A 66 -6.00 7.18 6.74
C ASN A 66 -7.37 6.91 7.33
N ALA A 67 -8.17 6.00 6.77
CA ALA A 67 -9.48 5.69 7.31
C ALA A 67 -9.43 4.96 8.66
N THR A 68 -8.41 4.14 8.87
CA THR A 68 -8.21 3.30 10.05
C THR A 68 -7.19 3.95 11.01
N VAL A 69 -7.36 5.23 11.35
CA VAL A 69 -6.45 5.88 12.32
C VAL A 69 -6.92 5.59 13.75
N PRO A 70 -6.02 5.15 14.67
CA PRO A 70 -6.37 4.95 16.07
C PRO A 70 -6.92 6.23 16.70
N GLU A 71 -8.04 6.10 17.42
CA GLU A 71 -8.75 7.23 18.01
C GLU A 71 -7.84 8.09 18.92
N GLY A 72 -6.89 7.50 19.63
CA GLY A 72 -5.97 8.21 20.54
C GLY A 72 -5.03 9.24 19.89
N LEU A 73 -4.74 9.15 18.59
CA LEU A 73 -3.76 10.02 17.92
C LEU A 73 -4.37 11.17 17.09
N PHE A 74 -5.62 11.02 16.62
CA PHE A 74 -6.29 12.01 15.76
C PHE A 74 -7.80 12.17 16.00
N ALA A 75 -8.41 11.57 17.02
CA ALA A 75 -9.86 11.75 17.29
C ALA A 75 -10.26 13.23 17.43
N ARG A 76 -9.34 14.11 17.82
CA ARG A 76 -9.59 15.56 17.89
C ARG A 76 -9.56 16.29 16.53
N LEU A 77 -8.94 15.72 15.50
CA LEU A 77 -8.76 16.38 14.19
C LEU A 77 -9.73 15.89 13.11
N ARG A 78 -10.51 14.84 13.36
CA ARG A 78 -11.61 14.45 12.47
C ARG A 78 -12.94 14.51 13.19
N SER A 79 -13.68 15.57 12.94
CA SER A 79 -15.12 15.69 13.14
C SER A 79 -15.96 14.83 12.17
N ILE A 80 -15.40 13.74 11.62
CA ILE A 80 -16.12 12.80 10.75
C ILE A 80 -15.79 11.40 11.24
N SER A 81 -16.58 10.89 12.18
CA SER A 81 -16.66 9.46 12.40
C SER A 81 -17.15 8.86 11.08
N LYS A 82 -16.29 8.14 10.36
CA LYS A 82 -16.75 7.38 9.19
C LYS A 82 -17.89 6.47 9.60
N THR A 83 -18.90 6.38 8.75
CA THR A 83 -20.00 5.43 8.95
C THR A 83 -19.51 4.01 8.77
N ASP A 84 -20.26 3.05 9.29
CA ASP A 84 -19.97 1.63 9.12
C ASP A 84 -19.91 1.23 7.64
N ASP A 85 -20.77 1.82 6.79
CA ASP A 85 -20.75 1.62 5.35
C ASP A 85 -19.47 2.14 4.70
N GLU A 86 -18.99 3.31 5.11
CA GLU A 86 -17.72 3.85 4.62
C GLU A 86 -16.54 2.96 5.01
N LEU A 87 -16.51 2.51 6.27
CA LEU A 87 -15.46 1.61 6.76
C LEU A 87 -15.50 0.29 6.00
N LYS A 88 -16.67 -0.33 5.86
CA LYS A 88 -16.86 -1.55 5.06
C LYS A 88 -16.37 -1.38 3.63
N ASN A 89 -16.67 -0.24 3.00
CA ASN A 89 -16.22 0.05 1.65
C ASN A 89 -14.68 0.16 1.57
N ILE A 90 -14.04 0.77 2.56
CA ILE A 90 -12.58 0.88 2.64
C ILE A 90 -11.90 -0.50 2.75
N PHE A 91 -12.41 -1.39 3.60
CA PHE A 91 -11.91 -2.76 3.67
C PHE A 91 -12.13 -3.50 2.33
N THR A 92 -13.30 -3.31 1.70
CA THR A 92 -13.62 -3.95 0.40
C THR A 92 -12.71 -3.47 -0.74
N LYS A 93 -12.38 -2.17 -0.80
CA LYS A 93 -11.41 -1.64 -1.77
C LYS A 93 -10.04 -2.25 -1.56
N MET A 94 -9.61 -2.36 -0.30
CA MET A 94 -8.32 -2.92 0.04
C MET A 94 -8.24 -4.43 -0.27
N ASP A 95 -9.30 -5.19 0.04
CA ASP A 95 -9.48 -6.60 -0.39
C ASP A 95 -9.26 -6.70 -1.92
N THR A 96 -9.98 -5.87 -2.68
CA THR A 96 -9.95 -5.88 -4.15
C THR A 96 -8.58 -5.52 -4.71
N ALA A 97 -7.89 -4.55 -4.10
CA ALA A 97 -6.55 -4.13 -4.51
C ALA A 97 -5.54 -5.28 -4.37
N PHE A 98 -5.60 -6.04 -3.28
CA PHE A 98 -4.71 -7.18 -3.04
C PHE A 98 -5.04 -8.34 -3.96
N GLU A 99 -6.32 -8.70 -4.10
CA GLU A 99 -6.76 -9.75 -5.06
C GLU A 99 -6.30 -9.39 -6.49
N THR A 100 -6.45 -8.14 -6.90
CA THR A 100 -6.01 -7.65 -8.22
C THR A 100 -4.50 -7.74 -8.37
N ALA A 101 -3.73 -7.31 -7.36
CA ALA A 101 -2.27 -7.39 -7.39
C ALA A 101 -1.80 -8.84 -7.53
N ASP A 102 -2.47 -9.76 -6.86
CA ASP A 102 -2.18 -11.19 -6.89
C ASP A 102 -2.47 -11.84 -8.25
N VAL A 103 -3.59 -11.44 -8.88
CA VAL A 103 -3.91 -11.84 -10.27
C VAL A 103 -2.86 -11.29 -11.23
N LEU A 104 -2.51 -10.02 -11.11
CA LEU A 104 -1.52 -9.37 -11.97
C LEU A 104 -0.16 -10.08 -11.88
N LEU A 105 0.35 -10.39 -10.68
CA LEU A 105 1.62 -11.12 -10.51
C LEU A 105 1.65 -12.49 -11.20
N LYS A 106 0.50 -13.16 -11.30
CA LYS A 106 0.35 -14.46 -11.96
C LYS A 106 0.22 -14.34 -13.48
N GLN A 107 0.07 -13.14 -14.04
CA GLN A 107 0.00 -12.94 -15.48
C GLN A 107 1.36 -13.18 -16.14
N GLN A 108 1.36 -13.92 -17.26
CA GLN A 108 2.56 -14.22 -18.03
C GLN A 108 3.13 -12.99 -18.77
N THR A 109 2.37 -11.90 -18.85
CA THR A 109 2.71 -10.67 -19.57
C THR A 109 3.68 -9.76 -18.82
N LEU A 110 3.85 -9.96 -17.51
CA LEU A 110 4.85 -9.25 -16.71
C LEU A 110 6.22 -9.92 -16.89
N ASP A 111 7.23 -9.12 -17.24
CA ASP A 111 8.60 -9.60 -17.18
C ASP A 111 9.06 -9.78 -15.72
N GLU A 112 10.15 -10.51 -15.54
CA GLU A 112 10.65 -10.86 -14.21
C GLU A 112 10.99 -9.63 -13.36
N LYS A 113 11.50 -8.56 -13.98
CA LYS A 113 11.86 -7.34 -13.26
C LYS A 113 10.63 -6.61 -12.75
N ASP A 114 9.58 -6.53 -13.56
CA ASP A 114 8.31 -5.92 -13.16
C ASP A 114 7.62 -6.74 -12.07
N LYS A 115 7.70 -8.08 -12.14
CA LYS A 115 7.21 -8.95 -11.05
C LYS A 115 7.91 -8.64 -9.74
N VAL A 116 9.24 -8.56 -9.75
CA VAL A 116 10.02 -8.27 -8.54
C VAL A 116 9.66 -6.90 -7.96
N ILE A 117 9.54 -5.86 -8.79
CA ILE A 117 9.12 -4.51 -8.35
C ILE A 117 7.73 -4.58 -7.70
N PHE A 118 6.78 -5.22 -8.38
CA PHE A 118 5.39 -5.24 -7.94
C PHE A 118 5.20 -6.10 -6.68
N GLU A 119 5.93 -7.20 -6.57
CA GLU A 119 5.91 -8.06 -5.39
C GLU A 119 6.52 -7.36 -4.17
N ALA A 120 7.59 -6.57 -4.36
CA ALA A 120 8.15 -5.74 -3.29
C ALA A 120 7.14 -4.68 -2.82
N ALA A 121 6.43 -4.03 -3.75
CA ALA A 121 5.36 -3.09 -3.42
C ALA A 121 4.22 -3.75 -2.65
N LEU A 122 3.83 -4.96 -3.06
CA LEU A 122 2.76 -5.72 -2.42
C LEU A 122 3.15 -6.15 -1.01
N ARG A 123 4.35 -6.71 -0.81
CA ARG A 123 4.89 -7.02 0.53
C ARG A 123 4.92 -5.79 1.45
N TYR A 124 5.30 -4.64 0.91
CA TYR A 124 5.28 -3.38 1.65
C TYR A 124 3.86 -3.00 2.11
N CYS A 125 2.88 -3.09 1.21
CA CYS A 125 1.49 -2.78 1.52
C CYS A 125 0.87 -3.78 2.52
N GLU A 126 1.19 -5.06 2.39
CA GLU A 126 0.77 -6.12 3.30
C GLU A 126 1.26 -5.85 4.73
N LYS A 127 2.56 -5.62 4.90
CA LYS A 127 3.15 -5.29 6.21
C LYS A 127 2.54 -4.03 6.81
N SER A 128 2.30 -3.02 5.98
CA SER A 128 1.61 -1.79 6.40
C SER A 128 0.21 -2.07 6.95
N VAL A 129 -0.63 -2.84 6.23
CA VAL A 129 -1.97 -3.21 6.71
C VAL A 129 -1.90 -4.00 8.02
N VAL A 130 -1.03 -5.01 8.10
CA VAL A 130 -0.89 -5.85 9.29
C VAL A 130 -0.45 -5.03 10.50
N GLU A 131 0.58 -4.18 10.36
CA GLU A 131 1.02 -3.29 11.43
C GLU A 131 -0.13 -2.37 11.87
N ARG A 132 -0.88 -1.81 10.91
CA ARG A 132 -1.98 -0.92 11.22
C ARG A 132 -3.05 -1.63 12.04
N MET A 133 -3.52 -2.78 11.58
CA MET A 133 -4.59 -3.51 12.26
C MET A 133 -4.13 -4.13 13.58
N GLY A 134 -2.85 -4.47 13.71
CA GLY A 134 -2.25 -4.91 14.98
C GLY A 134 -2.13 -3.81 16.04
N SER A 135 -2.27 -2.54 15.67
CA SER A 135 -2.23 -1.41 16.61
C SER A 135 -3.56 -1.10 17.30
N PHE A 136 -4.65 -1.75 16.89
CA PHE A 136 -5.98 -1.54 17.43
C PHE A 136 -6.29 -2.46 18.60
N ASP A 137 -7.07 -1.97 19.55
CA ASP A 137 -7.67 -2.81 20.58
C ASP A 137 -8.61 -3.83 19.91
N PRO A 138 -8.59 -5.12 20.28
CA PRO A 138 -9.55 -6.11 19.79
C PRO A 138 -11.03 -5.71 19.95
N ALA A 139 -11.35 -4.85 20.92
CA ALA A 139 -12.69 -4.30 21.15
C ALA A 139 -13.02 -3.06 20.29
N ASP A 140 -12.06 -2.53 19.53
CA ASP A 140 -12.30 -1.42 18.59
C ASP A 140 -13.31 -1.86 17.51
N ARG A 141 -14.28 -1.00 17.20
CA ARG A 141 -15.29 -1.25 16.17
C ARG A 141 -14.70 -1.61 14.81
N LEU A 142 -13.51 -1.10 14.48
CA LEU A 142 -12.79 -1.44 13.24
C LEU A 142 -12.44 -2.92 13.16
N MET A 143 -12.28 -3.59 14.30
CA MET A 143 -11.98 -5.02 14.36
C MET A 143 -13.15 -5.89 13.89
N LEU A 144 -14.40 -5.41 13.97
CA LEU A 144 -15.56 -6.11 13.40
C LEU A 144 -15.41 -6.26 11.88
N PHE A 145 -15.03 -5.18 11.20
CA PHE A 145 -14.82 -5.17 9.75
C PHE A 145 -13.57 -5.96 9.35
N TRP A 146 -12.48 -5.79 10.10
CA TRP A 146 -11.25 -6.55 9.87
C TRP A 146 -11.44 -8.06 9.98
N ASN A 147 -12.15 -8.52 11.02
CA ASN A 147 -12.42 -9.94 11.24
C ASN A 147 -13.35 -10.54 10.18
N ALA A 148 -14.23 -9.73 9.59
CA ALA A 148 -15.09 -10.11 8.48
C ALA A 148 -14.40 -9.99 7.10
N SER A 149 -13.32 -9.20 6.98
CA SER A 149 -12.65 -8.93 5.70
C SER A 149 -12.01 -10.18 5.08
N LYS A 150 -11.93 -10.21 3.75
CA LYS A 150 -11.12 -11.22 3.05
C LYS A 150 -9.63 -10.92 3.20
N LEU A 151 -9.26 -9.65 3.35
CA LEU A 151 -7.88 -9.20 3.56
C LEU A 151 -7.21 -9.88 4.73
N LYS A 152 -7.90 -10.06 5.87
CA LYS A 152 -7.36 -10.81 7.02
C LYS A 152 -7.04 -12.27 6.65
N LYS A 153 -7.94 -12.94 5.92
CA LYS A 153 -7.73 -14.33 5.49
C LYS A 153 -6.56 -14.42 4.50
N TYR A 154 -6.54 -13.52 3.52
CA TYR A 154 -5.46 -13.42 2.53
C TYR A 154 -4.09 -13.26 3.21
N LEU A 155 -3.98 -12.30 4.14
CA LEU A 155 -2.74 -11.99 4.86
C LEU A 155 -2.27 -13.10 5.83
N ASN A 156 -3.15 -14.02 6.23
CA ASN A 156 -2.77 -15.16 7.06
C ASN A 156 -2.22 -16.35 6.26
N VAL A 157 -2.46 -16.39 4.94
CA VAL A 157 -2.10 -17.51 4.07
C VAL A 157 -0.85 -17.19 3.23
N ARG A 158 -0.52 -15.91 3.11
CA ARG A 158 0.61 -15.42 2.32
C ARG A 158 1.83 -15.13 3.19
#